data_AF-A0A6M3IM08-F1
#
_entry.id   AF-A0A6M3IM08-F1
#
_cell.length_a   1.000
_cell.length_b   1.000
_cell.length_c   1.000
_cell.angle_alpha   90.00
_cell.angle_beta   90.00
_cell.angle_gamma   90.00
#
_symmetry.space_group_name_H-M   'P 1'
#
loop_
_entity.id
_entity.type
_entity.pdbx_description
1 polymer ?
#
loop_
_entity_poly.entity_id
_entity_poly.type
_entity_poly.pdbx_seq_one_letter_code
_entity_poly.pdbx_strand_id
1 'polypeptide(L)'
;MSHKPKYIPGDYWMSCEICGFDYRASQMRKRWDGLWVCAKDFERRHPQDRIKTTRDRQRVPVASPDGKTDLYSTTLLGGVSAGAKTMNVADTSHIADGDSIGIALRSTTEAWGTSEVIQWTFVDGTPTAVTVILNDGLWEDAANGNTVYLSQDAGDTFIDPQDTQASDL
;
A
#
# COMPACT_ATOMS: atom_id res chain seq x y z
N MET A 1 -62.32 -25.67 5.95
CA MET A 1 -63.26 -24.90 5.12
C MET A 1 -62.61 -24.68 3.76
N SER A 2 -63.15 -25.26 2.69
CA SER A 2 -62.64 -25.05 1.33
C SER A 2 -63.27 -23.78 0.76
N HIS A 3 -62.51 -22.68 0.77
CA HIS A 3 -62.97 -21.42 0.17
C HIS A 3 -62.76 -21.50 -1.33
N LYS A 4 -63.85 -21.60 -2.10
CA LYS A 4 -63.76 -21.54 -3.57
C LYS A 4 -63.36 -20.12 -3.98
N PRO A 5 -62.25 -19.93 -4.72
CA PRO A 5 -61.82 -18.60 -5.12
C PRO A 5 -62.82 -18.01 -6.12
N LYS A 6 -63.42 -16.86 -5.78
CA LYS A 6 -64.34 -16.10 -6.65
C LYS A 6 -63.52 -15.32 -7.70
N TYR A 7 -63.89 -15.38 -8.97
CA TYR A 7 -63.28 -14.51 -9.99
C TYR A 7 -63.69 -13.06 -9.76
N ILE A 8 -62.71 -12.15 -9.79
CA ILE A 8 -62.89 -10.71 -9.67
C ILE A 8 -62.16 -10.09 -10.87
N PRO A 9 -62.89 -9.44 -11.80
CA PRO A 9 -62.27 -8.80 -12.96
C PRO A 9 -61.21 -7.78 -12.53
N GLY A 10 -60.00 -7.87 -13.09
CA GLY A 10 -58.88 -6.98 -12.79
C GLY A 10 -58.08 -7.33 -11.52
N ASP A 11 -58.58 -8.22 -10.66
CA ASP A 11 -57.91 -8.64 -9.42
C ASP A 11 -57.40 -10.08 -9.53
N TYR A 12 -56.38 -10.25 -10.37
CA TYR A 12 -55.74 -11.53 -10.63
C TYR A 12 -54.90 -12.01 -9.44
N TRP A 13 -54.54 -13.28 -9.43
CA TRP A 13 -53.67 -13.85 -8.41
C TRP A 13 -52.21 -13.52 -8.71
N MET A 14 -51.48 -13.14 -7.66
CA MET A 14 -50.05 -12.88 -7.67
C MET A 14 -49.40 -13.60 -6.50
N SER A 15 -48.23 -14.17 -6.71
CA SER A 15 -47.46 -14.82 -5.66
C SER A 15 -46.57 -13.80 -4.97
N CYS A 16 -46.53 -13.82 -3.63
CA CYS A 16 -45.57 -13.03 -2.87
C CYS A 16 -44.15 -13.58 -3.05
N GLU A 17 -43.19 -12.73 -3.43
CA GLU A 17 -41.81 -13.15 -3.72
C GLU A 17 -40.99 -13.49 -2.45
N ILE A 18 -41.53 -13.25 -1.25
CA ILE A 18 -40.88 -13.56 0.04
C ILE A 18 -41.46 -14.83 0.67
N CYS A 19 -42.78 -14.88 0.90
CA CYS A 19 -43.40 -16.02 1.56
C CYS A 19 -43.93 -17.10 0.59
N GLY A 20 -43.99 -16.81 -0.72
CA GLY A 20 -44.41 -17.76 -1.76
C GLY A 20 -45.91 -18.04 -1.82
N PHE A 21 -46.73 -17.41 -0.96
CA PHE A 21 -48.19 -17.58 -1.00
C PHE A 21 -48.84 -16.69 -2.07
N ASP A 22 -49.94 -17.20 -2.64
CA ASP A 22 -50.74 -16.45 -3.60
C ASP A 22 -51.73 -15.52 -2.89
N TYR A 23 -51.66 -14.25 -3.28
CA TYR A 23 -52.56 -13.19 -2.85
C TYR A 23 -53.23 -12.56 -4.07
N ARG A 24 -54.29 -11.79 -3.82
CA ARG A 24 -54.89 -10.96 -4.86
C ARG A 24 -54.00 -9.78 -5.19
N ALA A 25 -53.99 -9.34 -6.44
CA ALA A 25 -53.23 -8.16 -6.89
C ALA A 25 -53.53 -6.92 -6.02
N SER A 26 -54.79 -6.75 -5.59
CA SER A 26 -55.23 -5.69 -4.67
C SER A 26 -54.60 -5.73 -3.27
N GLN A 27 -54.10 -6.90 -2.85
CA GLN A 27 -53.46 -7.13 -1.55
C GLN A 27 -51.93 -7.06 -1.63
N MET A 28 -51.39 -6.91 -2.83
CA MET A 28 -49.96 -6.91 -3.11
C MET A 28 -49.44 -5.47 -3.16
N ARG A 29 -48.21 -5.25 -2.69
CA ARG A 29 -47.56 -3.93 -2.74
C ARG A 29 -46.11 -4.09 -3.19
N LYS A 30 -45.62 -3.11 -3.95
CA LYS A 30 -44.20 -3.07 -4.34
C LYS A 30 -43.35 -2.50 -3.22
N ARG A 31 -42.38 -3.27 -2.73
CA ARG A 31 -41.41 -2.88 -1.71
C ARG A 31 -40.29 -2.03 -2.32
N TRP A 32 -39.49 -1.40 -1.46
CA TRP A 32 -38.45 -0.45 -1.81
C TRP A 32 -37.30 -0.99 -2.67
N ASP A 33 -37.10 -2.30 -2.64
CA ASP A 33 -36.15 -3.09 -3.45
C ASP A 33 -36.75 -3.55 -4.78
N GLY A 34 -38.03 -3.29 -5.01
CA GLY A 34 -38.74 -3.61 -6.25
C GLY A 34 -39.54 -4.90 -6.23
N LEU A 35 -39.53 -5.65 -5.12
CA LEU A 35 -40.25 -6.92 -4.99
C LEU A 35 -41.76 -6.70 -4.74
N TRP A 36 -42.59 -7.62 -5.22
CA TRP A 36 -44.03 -7.65 -4.90
C TRP A 36 -44.28 -8.52 -3.66
N VAL A 37 -44.73 -7.87 -2.59
CA VAL A 37 -44.84 -8.49 -1.27
C VAL A 37 -46.22 -8.32 -0.66
N CYS A 38 -46.63 -9.31 0.14
CA CYS A 38 -47.90 -9.27 0.84
C CYS A 38 -47.86 -8.20 1.94
N ALA A 39 -49.03 -7.79 2.46
CA ALA A 39 -49.09 -6.76 3.50
C ALA A 39 -48.29 -7.08 4.77
N LYS A 40 -48.06 -8.37 5.08
CA LYS A 40 -47.27 -8.80 6.25
C LYS A 40 -45.76 -8.63 6.03
N ASP A 41 -45.30 -8.90 4.82
CA ASP A 41 -43.88 -8.81 4.45
C ASP A 41 -43.51 -7.41 3.93
N PHE A 42 -44.48 -6.50 3.91
CA PHE A 42 -44.28 -5.13 3.46
C PHE A 42 -43.47 -4.33 4.49
N GLU A 43 -42.23 -4.04 4.12
CA GLU A 43 -41.34 -3.19 4.89
C GLU A 43 -41.19 -1.80 4.25
N ARG A 44 -41.19 -0.76 5.09
CA ARG A 44 -40.91 0.61 4.65
C ARG A 44 -39.41 0.80 4.49
N ARG A 45 -38.97 1.46 3.41
CA ARG A 45 -37.56 1.81 3.20
C ARG A 45 -37.05 2.66 4.36
N HIS A 46 -35.85 2.37 4.87
CA HIS A 46 -35.22 3.22 5.86
C HIS A 46 -34.88 4.59 5.25
N PRO A 47 -35.17 5.72 5.93
CA PRO A 47 -34.94 7.05 5.38
C PRO A 47 -33.45 7.33 5.10
N GLN A 48 -32.54 6.69 5.82
CA GLN A 48 -31.09 6.87 5.65
C GLN A 48 -30.57 6.28 4.32
N ASP A 49 -31.26 5.32 3.71
CA ASP A 49 -30.87 4.73 2.42
C ASP A 49 -31.02 5.70 1.24
N ARG A 50 -31.69 6.85 1.47
CA ARG A 50 -31.80 7.93 0.48
C ARG A 50 -30.69 8.96 0.61
N ILE A 51 -29.94 8.96 1.72
CA ILE A 51 -28.89 9.94 1.96
C ILE A 51 -27.69 9.61 1.09
N LYS A 52 -27.31 10.53 0.21
CA LYS A 52 -26.04 10.48 -0.51
C LYS A 52 -25.03 11.29 0.30
N THR A 53 -23.92 10.67 0.69
CA THR A 53 -22.85 11.39 1.37
C THR A 53 -22.18 12.38 0.42
N THR A 54 -21.91 13.58 0.91
CA THR A 54 -21.04 14.53 0.21
C THR A 54 -19.60 14.05 0.34
N ARG A 55 -18.83 14.12 -0.74
CA ARG A 55 -17.39 13.79 -0.67
C ARG A 55 -16.70 14.80 0.24
N ASP A 56 -16.02 14.28 1.26
CA ASP A 56 -15.18 15.10 2.12
C ASP A 56 -13.94 15.58 1.36
N ARG A 57 -13.52 16.82 1.65
CA ARG A 57 -12.26 17.39 1.15
C ARG A 57 -11.17 17.13 2.20
N GLN A 58 -10.61 15.93 2.16
CA GLN A 58 -9.53 15.51 3.06
C GLN A 58 -8.19 16.27 2.88
N ARG A 59 -8.12 17.26 1.98
CA ARG A 59 -6.90 18.05 1.77
C ARG A 59 -6.76 19.11 2.85
N VAL A 60 -5.66 19.07 3.60
CA VAL A 60 -5.26 20.12 4.52
C VAL A 60 -4.83 21.37 3.73
N PRO A 61 -5.18 22.61 4.17
CA PRO A 61 -4.80 23.84 3.47
C PRO A 61 -3.29 24.06 3.34
N VAL A 62 -2.54 23.64 4.37
CA VAL A 62 -1.08 23.67 4.40
C VAL A 62 -0.62 22.28 4.82
N ALA A 63 -0.07 21.53 3.88
CA ALA A 63 0.65 20.31 4.20
C ALA A 63 2.09 20.70 4.56
N SER A 64 2.63 20.16 5.66
CA SER A 64 4.07 20.18 5.84
C SER A 64 4.70 19.43 4.66
N PRO A 65 5.81 19.91 4.08
CA PRO A 65 6.58 19.06 3.19
C PRO A 65 6.94 17.79 3.98
N ASP A 66 6.73 16.63 3.38
CA ASP A 66 7.39 15.42 3.87
C ASP A 66 8.89 15.70 3.83
N GLY A 67 9.60 15.36 4.91
CA GLY A 67 11.05 15.42 4.92
C GLY A 67 11.55 14.58 3.75
N LYS A 68 12.11 15.21 2.73
CA LYS A 68 12.73 14.50 1.61
C LYS A 68 13.97 13.82 2.16
N THR A 69 13.87 12.55 2.50
CA THR A 69 15.03 11.65 2.51
C THR A 69 15.35 11.32 1.05
N ASP A 70 15.89 12.29 0.32
CA ASP A 70 16.46 12.04 -1.01
C ASP A 70 17.71 11.19 -0.78
N LEU A 71 17.56 9.86 -0.80
CA LEU A 71 18.68 8.94 -0.78
C LEU A 71 19.53 9.22 -2.03
N TYR A 72 20.79 9.60 -1.84
CA TYR A 72 21.70 9.70 -2.97
C TYR A 72 21.96 8.27 -3.49
N SER A 73 21.91 8.09 -4.80
CA SER A 73 22.15 6.79 -5.43
C SER A 73 23.21 6.90 -6.53
N THR A 74 24.14 5.96 -6.55
CA THR A 74 25.14 5.76 -7.60
C THR A 74 24.99 4.37 -8.21
N THR A 75 25.82 4.02 -9.19
CA THR A 75 25.71 2.76 -9.93
C THR A 75 27.03 2.01 -9.91
N LEU A 76 26.97 0.68 -9.80
CA LEU A 76 28.15 -0.19 -9.94
C LEU A 76 28.70 -0.15 -11.37
N LEU A 77 30.02 0.02 -11.50
CA LEU A 77 30.76 0.04 -12.79
C LEU A 77 31.26 -1.36 -13.22
N GLY A 78 31.11 -2.36 -12.36
CA GLY A 78 31.52 -3.74 -12.63
C GLY A 78 30.81 -4.71 -11.70
N GLY A 79 30.66 -5.96 -12.15
CA GLY A 79 30.11 -7.01 -11.29
C GLY A 79 31.03 -7.30 -10.12
N VAL A 80 30.46 -7.49 -8.94
CA VAL A 80 31.19 -7.78 -7.70
C VAL A 80 30.72 -9.15 -7.22
N SER A 81 31.64 -10.09 -7.05
CA SER A 81 31.31 -11.43 -6.58
C SER A 81 30.98 -11.47 -5.09
N ALA A 82 30.18 -12.44 -4.67
CA ALA A 82 29.97 -12.76 -3.26
C ALA A 82 31.30 -12.86 -2.50
N GLY A 83 31.34 -12.30 -1.30
CA GLY A 83 32.49 -12.25 -0.41
C GLY A 83 33.53 -11.16 -0.72
N ALA A 84 33.44 -10.49 -1.87
CA ALA A 84 34.34 -9.38 -2.17
C ALA A 84 34.04 -8.17 -1.29
N LYS A 85 35.10 -7.50 -0.82
CA LYS A 85 35.04 -6.29 0.02
C LYS A 85 35.32 -5.00 -0.74
N THR A 86 35.53 -5.09 -2.05
CA THR A 86 35.91 -3.93 -2.87
C THR A 86 34.98 -3.84 -4.06
N MET A 87 34.51 -2.64 -4.35
CA MET A 87 33.62 -2.38 -5.48
C MET A 87 33.96 -1.07 -6.16
N ASN A 88 33.65 -0.99 -7.46
CA ASN A 88 33.82 0.24 -8.23
C ASN A 88 32.46 0.85 -8.53
N VAL A 89 32.28 2.12 -8.17
CA VAL A 89 31.04 2.89 -8.38
C VAL A 89 31.27 4.07 -9.32
N ALA A 90 30.21 4.50 -9.99
CA ALA A 90 30.28 5.57 -10.98
C ALA A 90 30.65 6.94 -10.38
N ASP A 91 30.27 7.17 -9.14
CA ASP A 91 30.52 8.41 -8.41
C ASP A 91 30.69 8.11 -6.91
N THR A 92 31.75 8.67 -6.32
CA THR A 92 32.14 8.55 -4.91
C THR A 92 32.13 9.90 -4.19
N SER A 93 31.69 10.97 -4.84
CA SER A 93 31.73 12.34 -4.30
C SER A 93 30.94 12.52 -2.99
N HIS A 94 30.00 11.62 -2.71
CA HIS A 94 29.15 11.58 -1.53
C HIS A 94 29.41 10.36 -0.62
N ILE A 95 30.60 9.75 -0.73
CA ILE A 95 30.98 8.57 0.04
C ILE A 95 32.21 8.90 0.89
N ALA A 96 32.07 8.77 2.20
CA ALA A 96 33.15 8.90 3.18
C ALA A 96 33.37 7.59 3.95
N ASP A 97 34.48 7.53 4.67
CA ASP A 97 34.77 6.45 5.61
C ASP A 97 33.70 6.41 6.71
N GLY A 98 33.17 5.22 7.00
CA GLY A 98 32.11 5.01 8.00
C GLY A 98 30.69 5.25 7.50
N ASP A 99 30.48 5.69 6.26
CA ASP A 99 29.13 5.88 5.71
C ASP A 99 28.40 4.55 5.53
N SER A 100 27.09 4.56 5.76
CA SER A 100 26.24 3.40 5.49
C SER A 100 25.81 3.37 4.02
N ILE A 101 26.01 2.21 3.40
CA ILE A 101 25.81 2.01 1.97
C ILE A 101 24.99 0.74 1.72
N GLY A 102 23.97 0.86 0.88
CA GLY A 102 23.07 -0.21 0.47
C GLY A 102 23.36 -0.63 -0.96
N ILE A 103 23.72 -1.88 -1.19
CA ILE A 103 24.07 -2.39 -2.52
C ILE A 103 22.99 -3.35 -2.99
N ALA A 104 22.38 -3.06 -4.14
CA ALA A 104 21.45 -3.99 -4.77
C ALA A 104 22.22 -5.22 -5.29
N LEU A 105 21.88 -6.41 -4.79
CA LEU A 105 22.50 -7.68 -5.19
C LEU A 105 21.77 -8.26 -6.42
N ARG A 106 20.45 -8.47 -6.27
CA ARG A 106 19.57 -8.91 -7.35
C ARG A 106 18.39 -7.95 -7.50
N SER A 107 18.02 -7.70 -8.75
CA SER A 107 16.84 -6.92 -9.13
C SER A 107 15.96 -7.80 -10.01
N THR A 108 14.75 -8.09 -9.54
CA THR A 108 13.74 -8.86 -10.27
C THR A 108 12.56 -7.96 -10.60
N THR A 109 12.35 -7.70 -11.89
CA THR A 109 11.20 -6.93 -12.36
C THR A 109 10.03 -7.86 -12.63
N GLU A 110 8.95 -7.67 -11.89
CA GLU A 110 7.68 -8.35 -12.07
C GLU A 110 6.62 -7.40 -12.62
N ALA A 111 5.46 -7.94 -13.02
CA ALA A 111 4.36 -7.14 -13.58
C ALA A 111 3.83 -6.03 -12.64
N TRP A 112 4.13 -6.13 -11.34
CA TRP A 112 3.65 -5.21 -10.31
C TRP A 112 4.74 -4.29 -9.75
N GLY A 113 5.98 -4.38 -10.26
CA GLY A 113 7.10 -3.55 -9.82
C GLY A 113 8.43 -4.29 -9.80
N THR A 114 9.49 -3.58 -9.42
CA THR A 114 10.84 -4.12 -9.27
C THR A 114 11.09 -4.45 -7.80
N SER A 115 11.47 -5.70 -7.53
CA SER A 115 11.88 -6.16 -6.21
C SER A 115 13.39 -6.30 -6.18
N GLU A 116 14.04 -5.62 -5.24
CA GLU A 116 15.49 -5.65 -5.08
C GLU A 116 15.86 -6.23 -3.73
N VAL A 117 16.85 -7.13 -3.72
CA VAL A 117 17.51 -7.53 -2.48
C VAL A 117 18.72 -6.64 -2.29
N ILE A 118 18.69 -5.87 -1.22
CA ILE A 118 19.72 -4.90 -0.88
C ILE A 118 20.46 -5.39 0.36
N GLN A 119 21.78 -5.41 0.29
CA GLN A 119 22.63 -5.58 1.46
C GLN A 119 23.12 -4.22 1.94
N TRP A 120 22.89 -3.93 3.22
CA TRP A 120 23.45 -2.76 3.88
C TRP A 120 24.77 -3.12 4.55
N THR A 121 25.78 -2.27 4.38
CA THR A 121 27.08 -2.37 5.04
C THR A 121 27.65 -0.97 5.25
N PHE A 122 28.86 -0.89 5.80
CA PHE A 122 29.58 0.36 6.02
C PHE A 122 30.82 0.43 5.13
N VAL A 123 31.18 1.65 4.73
CA VAL A 123 32.42 1.94 4.03
C VAL A 123 33.59 1.87 5.01
N ASP A 124 34.65 1.15 4.65
CA ASP A 124 35.87 0.96 5.44
C ASP A 124 37.05 1.66 4.77
N GLY A 125 37.34 2.89 5.22
CA GLY A 125 38.37 3.76 4.67
C GLY A 125 37.88 4.73 3.60
N THR A 126 38.70 5.73 3.29
CA THR A 126 38.36 6.77 2.30
C THR A 126 38.33 6.19 0.88
N PRO A 127 37.23 6.37 0.12
CA PRO A 127 37.17 5.92 -1.27
C PRO A 127 38.29 6.52 -2.12
N THR A 128 38.90 5.69 -2.98
CA THR A 128 39.97 6.13 -3.88
C THR A 128 39.45 6.16 -5.31
N ALA A 129 39.31 7.36 -5.87
CA ALA A 129 38.68 7.57 -7.18
C ALA A 129 37.29 6.91 -7.25
N VAL A 130 37.15 5.78 -7.93
CA VAL A 130 35.87 5.05 -8.07
C VAL A 130 35.75 3.85 -7.14
N THR A 131 36.80 3.50 -6.40
CA THR A 131 36.86 2.29 -5.58
C THR A 131 36.42 2.57 -4.15
N VAL A 132 35.44 1.79 -3.69
CA VAL A 132 34.91 1.78 -2.33
C VAL A 132 35.26 0.45 -1.68
N ILE A 133 35.71 0.50 -0.43
CA ILE A 133 36.02 -0.68 0.39
C ILE A 133 34.89 -0.83 1.41
N LEU A 134 34.43 -2.06 1.60
CA LEU A 134 33.32 -2.41 2.48
C LEU A 134 33.87 -3.11 3.72
N ASN A 135 33.28 -2.80 4.87
CA ASN A 135 33.60 -3.47 6.13
C ASN A 135 33.32 -4.99 6.03
N ASP A 136 32.16 -5.34 5.45
CA ASP A 136 31.73 -6.71 5.22
C ASP A 136 31.69 -7.07 3.74
N GLY A 137 31.99 -8.33 3.43
CA GLY A 137 31.87 -8.85 2.07
C GLY A 137 30.41 -9.02 1.63
N LEU A 138 30.15 -8.98 0.33
CA LEU A 138 28.80 -9.22 -0.21
C LEU A 138 28.30 -10.64 0.08
N TRP A 139 27.01 -10.80 0.33
CA TRP A 139 26.39 -12.11 0.56
C TRP A 139 26.13 -12.88 -0.74
N GLU A 140 25.86 -12.14 -1.82
CA GLU A 140 25.62 -12.68 -3.17
C GLU A 140 26.38 -11.83 -4.20
N ASP A 141 26.43 -12.29 -5.45
CA ASP A 141 26.98 -11.51 -6.56
C ASP A 141 26.10 -10.28 -6.83
N ALA A 142 26.73 -9.12 -7.02
CA ALA A 142 26.09 -7.91 -7.53
C ALA A 142 26.50 -7.70 -8.99
N ALA A 143 25.52 -7.44 -9.85
CA ALA A 143 25.76 -7.23 -11.27
C ALA A 143 26.25 -5.80 -11.56
N ASN A 144 26.97 -5.64 -12.68
CA ASN A 144 27.26 -4.31 -13.23
C ASN A 144 25.95 -3.57 -13.54
N GLY A 145 25.86 -2.29 -13.21
CA GLY A 145 24.64 -1.50 -13.40
C GLY A 145 23.66 -1.55 -12.22
N ASN A 146 23.92 -2.34 -11.18
CA ASN A 146 23.09 -2.35 -9.98
C ASN A 146 23.20 -1.03 -9.21
N THR A 147 22.09 -0.64 -8.60
CA THR A 147 21.97 0.60 -7.81
C THR A 147 22.69 0.45 -6.46
N VAL A 148 23.37 1.51 -6.07
CA VAL A 148 24.02 1.67 -4.78
C VAL A 148 23.42 2.87 -4.10
N TYR A 149 22.75 2.65 -2.97
CA TYR A 149 22.09 3.65 -2.16
C TYR A 149 23.03 4.13 -1.07
N LEU A 150 23.06 5.44 -0.86
CA LEU A 150 23.75 6.06 0.26
C LEU A 150 22.70 6.63 1.20
N SER A 151 22.78 6.21 2.47
CA SER A 151 21.95 6.82 3.49
C SER A 151 22.51 8.22 3.73
N GLN A 152 21.78 9.26 3.30
CA GLN A 152 22.11 10.64 3.68
C GLN A 152 21.74 10.85 5.15
N ASP A 153 22.44 10.20 6.06
CA ASP A 153 22.39 10.48 7.50
C ASP A 153 23.72 10.03 8.13
N ALA A 154 24.80 10.75 7.81
CA ALA A 154 25.99 10.77 8.65
C ALA A 154 25.82 11.75 9.84
N GLY A 155 24.60 12.18 10.16
CA GLY A 155 24.39 13.28 11.10
C GLY A 155 23.05 13.37 11.85
N ASP A 156 21.92 12.92 11.32
CA ASP A 156 20.64 13.13 12.01
C ASP A 156 19.73 11.90 11.99
N THR A 157 19.25 11.51 13.18
CA THR A 157 18.17 10.54 13.43
C THR A 157 18.46 9.04 13.34
N PHE A 158 19.56 8.59 13.95
CA PHE A 158 19.40 7.47 14.90
C PHE A 158 19.23 8.06 16.30
N ILE A 159 17.97 8.25 16.73
CA ILE A 159 17.70 8.45 18.15
C ILE A 159 18.02 7.11 18.81
N ASP A 160 19.18 7.01 19.44
CA ASP A 160 19.44 5.95 20.40
C ASP A 160 18.32 6.04 21.47
N PRO A 161 17.53 4.98 21.70
CA PRO A 161 16.51 4.99 22.76
C PRO A 161 17.09 5.22 24.16
N GLN A 162 18.41 5.31 24.33
CA GLN A 162 19.07 5.69 25.59
C GLN A 162 19.56 7.14 25.65
N ASP A 163 19.51 7.94 24.58
CA ASP A 163 19.94 9.34 24.64
C ASP A 163 18.80 10.25 25.11
N THR A 164 18.47 10.13 26.40
CA THR A 164 17.70 11.15 27.11
C THR A 164 18.66 12.23 27.58
N GLN A 165 18.81 13.29 26.78
CA GLN A 165 19.55 14.48 27.21
C GLN A 165 18.85 15.10 28.41
N ALA A 166 19.56 15.17 29.54
CA ALA A 166 19.07 15.67 30.83
C ALA A 166 18.75 17.18 30.85
N SER A 167 18.77 17.86 29.70
CA SER A 167 18.49 19.29 29.55
C SER A 167 17.05 19.63 29.15
N ASP A 168 16.21 18.64 28.89
CA ASP A 168 14.81 18.85 28.47
C ASP A 168 13.79 18.82 29.63
N LEU A 169 14.24 19.15 30.85
CA LEU A 169 13.38 19.40 32.02
C LEU A 169 13.55 20.82 32.57
#